data_AF-A0A382HVQ6-F1
#
_entry.id   AF-A0A382HVQ6-F1
#
_cell.length_a   1.000
_cell.length_b   1.000
_cell.length_c   1.000
_cell.angle_alpha   90.00
_cell.angle_beta   90.00
_cell.angle_gamma   90.00
#
_symmetry.space_group_name_H-M   'P 1'
#
loop_
_entity.id
_entity.type
_entity.pdbx_description
1 polymer ?
#
loop_
_entity_poly.entity_id
_entity_poly.type
_entity_poly.pdbx_seq_one_letter_code
_entity_poly.pdbx_strand_id
1 'polypeptide(L)' 'MEKDKSNDICVSCGARSHYSKSEPVGHRYGYVEGVGQFCFRCAYFGGVENNVANKKGEQYED' A
#
# COMPACT_ATOMS: atom_id res chain seq x y z
N MET A 1 -8.00 22.82 -9.39
CA MET A 1 -8.38 21.39 -9.42
C MET A 1 -7.69 20.74 -8.24
N GLU A 2 -8.35 20.69 -7.08
CA GLU A 2 -7.83 20.00 -5.90
C GLU A 2 -7.83 18.51 -6.23
N LYS A 3 -6.63 17.97 -6.50
CA LYS A 3 -6.47 16.52 -6.66
C LYS A 3 -6.75 15.91 -5.30
N ASP A 4 -7.77 15.07 -5.22
CA ASP A 4 -8.02 14.17 -4.09
C ASP A 4 -6.71 13.43 -3.78
N LYS A 5 -5.98 13.90 -2.75
CA LYS A 5 -4.68 13.34 -2.33
C LYS A 5 -4.86 12.05 -1.53
N SER A 6 -6.03 11.40 -1.65
CA SER A 6 -6.23 10.11 -1.02
C SER A 6 -5.37 9.09 -1.75
N ASN A 7 -4.31 8.64 -1.07
CA ASN A 7 -3.52 7.52 -1.54
C ASN A 7 -4.38 6.26 -1.58
N ASP A 8 -4.08 5.42 -2.57
CA ASP A 8 -4.73 4.13 -2.74
C ASP A 8 -4.33 3.19 -1.59
N ILE A 9 -5.16 2.19 -1.34
CA ILE A 9 -4.97 1.25 -0.23
C ILE A 9 -4.48 -0.09 -0.75
N CYS A 10 -3.53 -0.70 -0.05
CA CYS A 10 -3.02 -2.02 -0.35
C CYS A 10 -4.12 -3.07 -0.24
N VAL A 11 -4.41 -3.77 -1.34
CA VAL A 11 -5.43 -4.83 -1.37
C VAL A 11 -5.07 -6.05 -0.51
N SER A 12 -3.77 -6.26 -0.23
CA SER A 12 -3.29 -7.38 0.59
C SER A 12 -3.32 -7.09 2.09
N CYS A 13 -2.94 -5.88 2.53
CA CYS A 13 -2.77 -5.60 3.96
C CYS A 13 -3.52 -4.37 4.48
N GLY A 14 -4.26 -3.66 3.62
CA GLY A 14 -5.00 -2.46 4.02
C GLY A 14 -4.13 -1.22 4.32
N ALA A 15 -2.80 -1.33 4.22
CA ALA A 15 -1.91 -0.19 4.42
C ALA A 15 -2.03 0.82 3.27
N ARG A 16 -1.81 2.11 3.55
CA ARG A 16 -1.75 3.16 2.54
C ARG A 16 -0.57 2.92 1.59
N SER A 17 -0.82 3.00 0.28
CA SER A 17 0.23 2.98 -0.75
C SER A 17 0.86 4.38 -0.93
N HIS A 18 1.94 4.47 -1.69
CA HIS A 18 2.53 5.76 -2.06
C HIS A 18 1.85 6.42 -3.26
N TYR A 19 0.89 5.75 -3.89
CA TYR A 19 0.25 6.20 -5.12
C TYR A 19 -1.11 6.81 -4.84
N SER A 20 -1.37 8.00 -5.39
CA SER A 20 -2.70 8.62 -5.31
C SER A 20 -3.69 7.90 -6.22
N LYS A 21 -4.98 7.93 -5.89
CA LYS A 21 -6.03 7.41 -6.78
C LYS A 21 -6.04 8.07 -8.17
N SER A 22 -5.52 9.28 -8.28
CA SER A 22 -5.44 10.03 -9.54
C SER A 22 -4.22 9.69 -10.40
N GLU A 23 -3.25 8.93 -9.89
CA GLU A 23 -2.02 8.65 -10.60
C GLU A 23 -2.24 7.58 -11.69
N PRO A 24 -1.72 7.70 -12.92
CA PRO A 24 -1.89 6.68 -13.94
C PRO A 24 -1.31 5.32 -13.50
N VAL A 25 -2.08 4.25 -13.66
CA VAL A 25 -1.69 2.89 -13.20
C VAL A 25 -0.39 2.39 -13.81
N GLY A 26 -0.06 2.79 -15.05
CA GLY A 26 1.18 2.40 -15.72
C GLY A 26 2.46 2.90 -15.05
N HIS A 27 2.37 3.87 -14.15
CA HIS A 27 3.51 4.40 -13.39
C HIS A 27 3.55 3.88 -11.94
N ARG A 28 2.56 3.08 -11.54
CA ARG A 28 2.42 2.60 -10.16
C ARG A 28 3.12 1.25 -9.99
N TYR A 29 4.14 1.21 -9.15
CA TYR A 29 4.73 -0.05 -8.71
C TYR A 29 3.73 -0.87 -7.90
N GLY A 30 3.67 -2.19 -8.14
CA GLY A 30 2.79 -3.09 -7.41
C GLY A 30 1.30 -2.93 -7.72
N TYR A 31 0.92 -2.22 -8.79
CA TYR A 31 -0.44 -2.29 -9.30
C TYR A 31 -0.60 -3.53 -10.18
N VAL A 32 -1.66 -4.30 -9.94
CA VAL A 32 -1.99 -5.48 -10.74
C VAL A 32 -3.38 -5.29 -11.34
N GLU A 33 -3.46 -5.33 -12.67
CA GLU A 33 -4.72 -5.14 -13.39
C GLU A 33 -5.76 -6.19 -12.96
N GLY A 34 -6.98 -5.73 -12.68
CA GLY A 34 -8.07 -6.58 -12.16
C GLY A 34 -7.97 -6.98 -10.68
N VAL A 35 -6.83 -6.74 -10.02
CA VAL A 35 -6.64 -7.06 -8.59
C VAL A 35 -6.58 -5.80 -7.73
N GLY A 36 -5.83 -4.79 -8.16
CA GLY A 36 -5.69 -3.50 -7.48
C GLY A 36 -4.26 -3.17 -7.05
N GLN A 37 -4.14 -2.16 -6.17
CA GLN A 37 -2.85 -1.63 -5.73
C GLN A 37 -2.29 -2.42 -4.54
N PHE A 38 -1.02 -2.80 -4.59
CA PHE A 38 -0.25 -3.28 -3.45
C PHE A 38 0.67 -2.17 -2.91
N CYS A 39 0.90 -2.11 -1.59
CA CYS A 39 1.98 -1.27 -1.06
C CYS A 39 3.34 -1.88 -1.43
N PHE A 40 4.41 -1.07 -1.37
CA PHE A 40 5.77 -1.52 -1.67
C PHE A 40 6.14 -2.82 -0.94
N ARG A 41 5.83 -2.91 0.36
CA ARG A 41 6.13 -4.09 1.16
C ARG A 41 5.44 -5.36 0.65
N CYS A 42 4.14 -5.30 0.38
CA CYS A 42 3.43 -6.50 -0.11
C CYS A 42 3.83 -6.87 -1.53
N ALA A 43 4.08 -5.88 -2.41
CA ALA A 43 4.53 -6.12 -3.77
C ALA A 43 5.94 -6.73 -3.82
N TYR A 44 6.84 -6.33 -2.92
CA TYR A 44 8.23 -6.79 -2.92
C TYR A 44 8.45 -8.08 -2.10
N PHE A 45 7.83 -8.20 -0.91
CA PHE A 45 8.06 -9.31 0.01
C PHE A 45 6.94 -10.36 0.04
N GLY A 46 5.91 -10.22 -0.80
CA GLY A 46 4.82 -11.20 -0.91
C GLY A 46 3.76 -11.14 0.20
N GLY A 47 3.74 -10.09 1.01
CA GLY A 47 2.68 -9.85 1.98
C GLY A 47 2.60 -10.91 3.07
N VAL A 48 3.66 -11.06 3.87
CA VAL A 48 3.60 -11.84 5.10
C VAL A 48 2.60 -11.18 6.07
N GLU A 49 1.66 -12.00 6.54
CA GLU A 49 0.44 -11.67 7.28
C GLU A 49 0.59 -10.50 8.26
N ASN A 50 0.05 -9.33 7.91
CA ASN A 50 -0.28 -8.31 8.92
C ASN A 50 -1.67 -8.63 9.50
N ASN A 51 -1.83 -9.81 10.10
CA ASN A 51 -2.82 -9.92 11.15
C ASN A 51 -2.31 -9.06 12.31
N VAL A 52 -3.17 -8.19 12.84
CA VAL A 52 -2.92 -7.25 13.95
C VAL A 52 -2.59 -5.83 13.48
N ALA A 53 -3.64 -5.10 13.13
CA ALA A 53 -3.79 -3.79 13.75
C ALA A 53 -3.88 -4.00 15.27
N ASN A 54 -2.94 -3.41 16.01
CA ASN A 54 -2.98 -3.14 17.44
C ASN A 54 -2.57 -4.27 18.43
N LYS A 55 -1.26 -4.43 18.62
CA LYS A 55 -0.65 -4.34 19.96
C LYS A 55 0.58 -3.45 19.88
N LYS A 56 0.74 -2.61 20.91
CA LYS A 56 1.65 -1.48 21.03
C LYS A 56 3.09 -1.78 20.60
N GLY A 57 3.65 -0.85 19.82
CA GLY A 57 5.06 -0.43 19.85
C GLY A 57 6.12 -1.53 19.75
N GLU A 58 6.66 -1.73 18.56
CA GLU A 58 8.05 -2.15 18.42
C GLU A 58 8.75 -1.11 17.54
N GLN A 59 9.61 -0.34 18.21
CA GLN A 59 10.59 0.54 17.57
C GLN A 59 11.63 -0.37 16.91
N TYR A 60 11.98 -0.10 15.65
CA TYR A 60 13.22 -0.64 15.09
C TYR A 60 14.36 0.18 15.72
N GLU A 61 15.26 -0.48 16.46
CA GLU A 61 16.55 0.11 16.84
C GLU A 61 17.55 -0.04 15.68
N ASP A 62 18.44 0.95 15.61
CA ASP A 62 19.43 1.34 14.57
C ASP A 62 20.01 0.25 13.65
#